data_AF-A0A9W7HGG5-F1
#
_entry.id   AF-A0A9W7HGG5-F1
#
_cell.length_a   1.000
_cell.length_b   1.000
_cell.length_c   1.000
_cell.angle_alpha   90.00
_cell.angle_beta   90.00
_cell.angle_gamma   90.00
#
_symmetry.space_group_name_H-M   'P 1'
#
loop_
_entity.id
_entity.type
_entity.pdbx_description
1 polymer ?
#
loop_
_entity_poly.entity_id
_entity_poly.type
_entity_poly.pdbx_seq_one_letter_code
_entity_poly.pdbx_strand_id
1 'polypeptide(L)'
;MLMRKHSESLAALAATLKLELETVMDQKEISWHQKACSQWISQGDRSTKFFYTLVIARRRANRISALQRDDGGWFSNANELMQLATTFYRDMFTSST
;
A
#
# COMPACT_ATOMS: atom_id res chain seq x y z
N MET A 1 -37.86 -10.10 -41.27
CA MET A 1 -36.43 -10.29 -41.60
C MET A 1 -35.59 -9.02 -41.40
N LEU A 2 -36.04 -7.84 -41.83
CA LEU A 2 -35.30 -6.57 -41.69
C LEU A 2 -35.07 -6.10 -40.23
N MET A 3 -36.07 -6.20 -39.35
CA MET A 3 -35.93 -5.77 -37.95
C MET A 3 -34.90 -6.58 -37.15
N ARG A 4 -34.75 -7.87 -37.49
CA ARG A 4 -33.84 -8.80 -36.81
C ARG A 4 -32.37 -8.56 -37.22
N LYS A 5 -32.13 -8.24 -38.50
CA LYS A 5 -30.79 -7.82 -38.96
C LYS A 5 -30.34 -6.52 -38.30
N HIS A 6 -31.26 -5.60 -38.06
CA HIS A 6 -30.93 -4.33 -37.41
C HIS A 6 -30.60 -4.50 -35.92
N SER A 7 -31.34 -5.36 -35.21
CA SER A 7 -31.03 -5.69 -33.81
C SER A 7 -29.70 -6.44 -33.66
N GLU A 8 -29.41 -7.37 -34.59
CA GLU A 8 -28.13 -8.10 -34.63
C GLU A 8 -26.97 -7.13 -34.94
N SER A 9 -27.17 -6.15 -35.82
CA SER A 9 -26.19 -5.10 -36.13
C SER A 9 -25.94 -4.16 -34.94
N LEU A 10 -26.99 -3.80 -34.18
CA LEU A 10 -26.87 -3.00 -32.96
C LEU A 10 -26.10 -3.75 -31.85
N ALA A 11 -26.38 -5.04 -31.68
CA ALA A 11 -25.67 -5.89 -30.73
C ALA A 11 -24.18 -6.06 -31.10
N ALA A 12 -23.89 -6.24 -32.40
CA ALA A 12 -22.53 -6.32 -32.89
C ALA A 12 -21.74 -5.02 -32.65
N LEU A 13 -22.35 -3.87 -32.94
CA LEU A 13 -21.73 -2.56 -32.69
C LEU A 13 -21.45 -2.34 -31.20
N ALA A 14 -22.39 -2.69 -30.32
CA ALA A 14 -22.20 -2.58 -28.88
C ALA A 14 -21.06 -3.47 -28.37
N ALA A 15 -20.92 -4.67 -28.91
CA ALA A 15 -19.82 -5.57 -28.57
C ALA A 15 -18.46 -4.99 -29.02
N THR A 16 -18.38 -4.44 -30.23
CA THR A 16 -17.17 -3.77 -30.72
C THR A 16 -16.79 -2.58 -29.86
N LEU A 17 -17.75 -1.71 -29.53
CA LEU A 17 -17.52 -0.53 -28.70
C LEU A 17 -17.02 -0.90 -27.30
N LYS A 18 -17.55 -1.99 -26.73
CA LYS A 18 -17.11 -2.48 -25.42
C LYS A 18 -15.66 -2.97 -25.46
N LEU A 19 -15.28 -3.66 -26.53
CA LEU A 19 -13.92 -4.15 -26.73
C LEU A 19 -12.94 -2.98 -26.91
N GLU A 20 -13.30 -1.97 -27.71
CA GLU A 20 -12.52 -0.74 -27.84
C GLU A 20 -12.36 -0.04 -26.48
N LEU A 21 -13.43 0.05 -25.68
CA LEU A 21 -13.35 0.63 -24.34
C LEU A 21 -12.37 -0.15 -23.44
N GLU A 22 -12.47 -1.48 -23.41
CA GLU A 22 -11.55 -2.33 -22.64
C GLU A 22 -10.10 -2.09 -23.07
N THR A 23 -9.81 -2.08 -24.38
CA THR A 23 -8.44 -1.81 -24.86
C THR A 23 -7.90 -0.43 -24.47
N VAL A 24 -8.75 0.60 -24.48
CA VAL A 24 -8.36 1.95 -24.04
C VAL A 24 -8.13 1.99 -22.54
N MET A 25 -8.90 1.24 -21.76
CA MET A 25 -8.69 1.13 -20.31
C MET A 25 -7.37 0.43 -19.99
N ASP A 26 -7.06 -0.68 -20.67
CA ASP A 26 -5.80 -1.39 -20.51
C ASP A 26 -4.60 -0.50 -20.86
N GLN A 27 -4.69 0.25 -21.96
CA GLN A 27 -3.64 1.20 -22.35
C GLN A 27 -3.46 2.32 -21.32
N LYS A 28 -4.56 2.82 -20.75
CA LYS A 28 -4.52 3.82 -19.67
C LYS A 28 -3.87 3.25 -18.43
N GLU A 29 -4.24 2.04 -18.02
CA GLU A 29 -3.66 1.36 -16.87
C GLU A 29 -2.14 1.19 -17.05
N ILE A 30 -1.69 0.69 -18.20
CA ILE A 30 -0.26 0.57 -18.53
C ILE A 30 0.43 1.94 -18.47
N SER A 31 -0.18 2.97 -19.06
CA SER A 31 0.37 4.34 -19.02
C SER A 31 0.48 4.87 -17.59
N TRP A 32 -0.52 4.62 -16.75
CA TRP A 32 -0.51 5.01 -15.34
C TRP A 32 0.58 4.29 -14.55
N HIS A 33 0.75 2.99 -14.75
CA HIS A 33 1.85 2.23 -14.15
C HIS A 33 3.22 2.76 -14.58
N GLN A 34 3.42 3.02 -15.87
CA GLN A 34 4.67 3.58 -16.39
C GLN A 34 4.96 4.97 -15.80
N LYS A 35 3.94 5.84 -15.73
CA LYS A 35 4.07 7.17 -15.11
C LYS A 35 4.40 7.08 -13.62
N ALA A 36 3.75 6.18 -12.88
CA ALA A 36 4.03 5.97 -11.46
C ALA A 36 5.47 5.48 -11.24
N CYS A 37 5.93 4.49 -12.02
CA CYS A 37 7.31 4.01 -11.97
C CYS A 37 8.32 5.09 -12.38
N SER A 38 8.04 5.86 -13.42
CA SER A 38 8.90 6.97 -13.86
C SER A 38 8.98 8.07 -12.80
N GLN A 39 7.87 8.43 -12.18
CA GLN A 39 7.83 9.35 -11.04
C GLN A 39 8.62 8.80 -9.86
N TRP A 40 8.50 7.51 -9.56
CA TRP A 40 9.28 6.84 -8.51
C TRP A 40 10.78 6.90 -8.79
N ILE A 41 11.22 6.53 -10.00
CA ILE A 41 12.62 6.55 -10.41
C ILE A 41 13.18 7.98 -10.42
N SER A 42 12.41 8.95 -10.92
CA SER A 42 12.81 10.35 -10.98
C SER A 42 12.90 11.01 -9.60
N GLN A 43 11.99 10.66 -8.69
CA GLN A 43 11.99 11.17 -7.33
C GLN A 43 13.00 10.42 -6.45
N GLY A 44 13.29 9.15 -6.73
CA GLY A 44 14.35 8.37 -6.08
C GLY A 44 14.34 8.52 -4.56
N ASP A 45 15.53 8.72 -3.97
CA ASP A 45 15.76 8.96 -2.54
C ASP A 45 15.49 10.41 -2.11
N ARG A 46 14.94 11.26 -3.02
CA ARG A 46 14.49 12.59 -2.60
C ARG A 46 13.32 12.38 -1.66
N SER A 47 13.50 12.93 -0.48
CA SER A 47 12.54 12.95 0.61
C SER A 47 11.34 13.83 0.23
N THR A 48 10.57 13.42 -0.79
CA THR A 48 9.41 14.18 -1.25
C THR A 48 8.34 14.15 -0.16
N LYS A 49 7.53 15.22 -0.10
CA LYS A 49 6.45 15.33 0.90
C LYS A 49 5.54 14.10 0.90
N PHE A 50 5.38 13.45 -0.25
CA PHE A 50 4.65 12.18 -0.38
C PHE A 50 5.29 11.05 0.45
N PHE A 51 6.60 10.81 0.29
CA PHE A 51 7.33 9.80 1.07
C PHE A 51 7.32 10.09 2.56
N TYR A 52 7.53 11.34 2.96
CA TYR A 52 7.41 11.72 4.36
C TYR A 52 6.03 11.42 4.93
N THR A 53 4.96 11.70 4.17
CA THR A 53 3.59 11.45 4.61
C THR A 53 3.35 9.94 4.81
N LEU A 54 3.81 9.11 3.87
CA LEU A 54 3.72 7.64 4.00
C LEU A 54 4.54 7.12 5.19
N VAL A 55 5.77 7.61 5.37
CA VAL A 55 6.61 7.24 6.51
C VAL A 55 5.96 7.65 7.83
N ILE A 56 5.39 8.86 7.92
CA ILE A 56 4.69 9.33 9.11
C ILE A 56 3.45 8.48 9.38
N ALA A 57 2.65 8.16 8.36
CA ALA A 57 1.48 7.31 8.50
C ALA A 57 1.86 5.92 9.02
N ARG A 58 2.91 5.31 8.45
CA ARG A 58 3.43 4.02 8.90
C ARG A 58 3.99 4.09 10.32
N ARG A 59 4.72 5.15 10.67
CA ARG A 59 5.22 5.37 12.05
C ARG A 59 4.07 5.52 13.05
N ARG A 60 2.98 6.20 12.67
CA ARG A 60 1.79 6.33 13.52
C ARG A 60 1.08 4.99 13.72
N ALA A 61 0.88 4.24 12.64
CA ALA A 61 0.24 2.92 12.70
C ALA A 61 1.05 1.91 13.52
N ASN A 62 2.38 1.97 13.41
CA ASN A 62 3.28 1.03 14.09
C ASN A 62 3.76 1.53 15.47
N ARG A 63 3.17 2.60 16.00
CA ARG A 63 3.55 3.12 17.31
C ARG A 63 3.04 2.19 18.40
N ILE A 64 3.95 1.54 19.12
CA ILE A 64 3.61 0.77 20.31
C ILE A 64 3.26 1.76 21.42
N SER A 65 1.98 1.79 21.80
CA SER A 65 1.46 2.68 22.86
C SER A 65 1.54 2.05 24.25
N ALA A 66 1.37 0.73 24.34
CA ALA A 66 1.53 -0.01 25.57
C ALA A 66 1.88 -1.48 25.30
N LEU A 67 2.57 -2.11 26.25
CA LEU A 67 2.84 -3.54 26.27
C LEU A 67 2.32 -4.13 27.58
N GLN A 68 1.70 -5.31 27.49
CA GLN A 68 1.24 -6.02 28.67
C GLN A 68 2.41 -6.73 29.36
N ARG A 69 2.40 -6.69 30.69
CA ARG A 69 3.33 -7.39 31.57
C ARG A 69 2.85 -8.81 31.85
N ASP A 70 3.76 -9.66 32.26
CA ASP A 70 3.46 -11.04 32.67
C ASP A 70 2.58 -11.11 33.94
N ASP A 71 2.60 -10.06 34.77
CA ASP A 71 1.75 -9.90 35.95
C ASP A 71 0.33 -9.38 35.63
N GLY A 72 0.03 -9.18 34.34
CA GLY A 72 -1.25 -8.65 33.86
C GLY A 72 -1.33 -7.11 33.83
N GLY A 73 -0.32 -6.40 34.32
CA GLY A 73 -0.22 -4.94 34.23
C GLY A 73 0.14 -4.42 32.83
N TRP A 74 0.18 -3.10 32.64
CA TRP A 74 0.53 -2.47 31.35
C TRP A 74 1.68 -1.47 31.50
N PHE A 75 2.69 -1.57 30.64
CA PHE A 75 3.67 -0.52 30.41
C PHE A 75 3.11 0.46 29.38
N SER A 76 2.73 1.67 29.78
CA SER A 76 2.21 2.71 28.88
C SER A 76 3.14 3.93 28.74
N ASN A 77 4.16 4.01 29.60
CA ASN A 77 5.16 5.07 29.56
C ASN A 77 6.24 4.75 28.52
N ALA A 78 6.55 5.73 27.66
CA ALA A 78 7.57 5.57 26.61
C ALA A 78 8.96 5.21 27.17
N ASN A 79 9.34 5.76 28.32
CA ASN A 79 10.63 5.43 28.95
C ASN A 79 10.66 3.99 29.46
N GLU A 80 9.56 3.51 30.05
CA GLU A 80 9.43 2.13 30.53
C GLU A 80 9.47 1.14 29.36
N LEU A 81 8.75 1.43 28.27
CA LEU A 81 8.78 0.62 27.05
C LEU A 81 10.17 0.55 26.43
N MET A 82 10.91 1.67 26.40
CA MET A 82 12.28 1.72 25.89
C MET A 82 13.23 0.91 26.76
N GLN A 83 13.13 1.03 28.08
CA GLN A 83 13.94 0.24 29.01
C GLN A 83 13.66 -1.25 28.84
N LEU A 84 12.39 -1.65 28.80
CA LEU A 84 11.96 -3.03 28.60
C LEU A 84 12.53 -3.61 27.31
N ALA A 85 12.40 -2.91 26.19
CA ALA A 85 12.96 -3.35 24.91
C ALA A 85 14.49 -3.51 25.00
N THR A 86 15.17 -2.57 25.67
CA THR A 86 16.62 -2.58 25.82
C THR A 86 17.09 -3.78 26.65
N THR A 87 16.45 -4.06 27.79
CA THR A 87 16.78 -5.23 28.62
C THR A 87 16.45 -6.52 27.88
N PHE A 88 15.28 -6.62 27.26
CA PHE A 88 14.88 -7.81 26.51
C PHE A 88 15.90 -8.18 25.42
N TYR A 89 16.28 -7.23 24.57
CA TYR A 89 17.25 -7.50 23.50
C TYR A 89 18.66 -7.73 24.03
N ARG A 90 19.08 -7.00 25.07
CA ARG A 90 20.36 -7.27 25.74
C ARG A 90 20.42 -8.71 26.20
N ASP A 91 19.43 -9.13 26.98
CA ASP A 91 19.38 -10.46 27.57
C ASP A 91 19.35 -11.52 26.46
N MET A 92 18.51 -11.35 25.44
CA MET A 92 18.44 -12.23 24.26
C MET A 92 19.78 -12.40 23.53
N PHE A 93 20.55 -11.32 23.36
CA PHE A 93 21.85 -11.37 22.69
C PHE A 93 23.00 -11.84 23.60
N THR A 94 22.84 -11.72 24.92
CA THR A 94 23.84 -12.23 25.89
C THR A 94 23.59 -13.66 26.35
N SER A 95 22.36 -14.15 26.30
CA SER A 95 21.98 -15.51 26.71
C SER A 95 22.39 -16.60 25.72
N SER A 96 22.94 -16.21 24.56
CA SER A 96 23.39 -17.12 23.50
C SER A 96 24.92 -17.34 23.50
N THR A 97 25.59 -16.95 24.58
CA THR A 97 27.02 -17.24 24.88
C THR A 97 27.10 -18.11 26.11
#